data_AF-A0A7C4CQH3-F1
#
_entry.id   AF-A0A7C4CQH3-F1
#
_cell.length_a   1.000
_cell.length_b   1.000
_cell.length_c   1.000
_cell.angle_alpha   90.00
_cell.angle_beta   90.00
_cell.angle_gamma   90.00
#
_symmetry.space_group_name_H-M   'P 1'
#
loop_
_entity.id
_entity.type
_entity.pdbx_description
1 polymer ?
#
loop_
_entity_poly.entity_id
_entity_poly.type
_entity_poly.pdbx_seq_one_letter_code
_entity_poly.pdbx_strand_id
1 'polypeptide(L)'
;MKGFTLNVARSFLGKNVNLHLKDGSVIVNVQVAELRRDKLKGEVFVKCTPYGKAGALQIPLRSIAWAKLLDINLIEASGKQSS
;
A
#
# COMPACT_ATOMS: atom_id res chain seq x y z
N MET A 1 15.50 -13.75 0.64
CA MET A 1 14.83 -12.53 1.16
C MET A 1 13.60 -12.95 1.96
N LYS A 2 13.40 -12.45 3.19
CA LYS A 2 12.13 -12.64 3.91
C LYS A 2 11.04 -11.94 3.09
N GLY A 3 10.04 -12.68 2.61
CA GLY A 3 8.98 -12.12 1.76
C GLY A 3 8.10 -11.11 2.50
N PHE A 4 7.23 -10.42 1.77
CA PHE A 4 6.22 -9.52 2.34
C PHE A 4 5.15 -10.33 3.08
N THR A 5 5.34 -10.54 4.38
CA THR A 5 4.43 -11.34 5.23
C THR A 5 3.27 -10.52 5.75
N LEU A 6 2.26 -11.21 6.33
CA LEU A 6 1.14 -10.57 7.01
C LEU A 6 1.61 -9.63 8.14
N ASN A 7 2.65 -10.03 8.88
CA ASN A 7 3.17 -9.21 9.97
C ASN A 7 3.85 -7.94 9.46
N VAL A 8 4.59 -8.04 8.34
CA VAL A 8 5.16 -6.88 7.66
C VAL A 8 4.03 -5.96 7.20
N ALA A 9 2.99 -6.49 6.55
CA ALA A 9 1.86 -5.69 6.09
C ALA A 9 1.12 -4.96 7.23
N ARG A 10 0.96 -5.61 8.39
CA ARG A 10 0.37 -4.97 9.59
C ARG A 10 1.14 -3.74 10.04
N SER A 11 2.47 -3.76 9.93
CA SER A 11 3.32 -2.62 10.32
C SER A 11 3.11 -1.36 9.46
N PHE A 12 2.42 -1.49 8.32
CA PHE A 12 2.11 -0.40 7.41
C PHE A 12 0.67 0.15 7.52
N LEU A 13 -0.20 -0.43 8.37
CA LEU A 13 -1.56 0.07 8.55
C LEU A 13 -1.56 1.56 8.94
N GLY A 14 -2.39 2.35 8.25
CA GLY A 14 -2.49 3.81 8.38
C GLY A 14 -1.38 4.61 7.68
N LYS A 15 -0.34 3.96 7.16
CA LYS A 15 0.82 4.64 6.55
C LYS A 15 0.67 4.80 5.04
N ASN A 16 1.21 5.89 4.52
CA ASN A 16 1.37 6.13 3.10
C ASN A 16 2.62 5.42 2.57
N VAL A 17 2.48 4.65 1.51
CA VAL A 17 3.54 3.82 0.95
C VAL A 17 3.52 3.81 -0.57
N ASN A 18 4.65 3.47 -1.17
CA ASN A 18 4.70 2.87 -2.50
C ASN A 18 4.77 1.36 -2.36
N LEU A 19 3.86 0.63 -3.00
CA LEU A 19 3.84 -0.83 -3.02
C LEU A 19 4.54 -1.33 -4.28
N HIS A 20 5.61 -2.09 -4.10
CA HIS A 20 6.31 -2.77 -5.19
C HIS A 20 5.74 -4.18 -5.33
N LEU A 21 5.22 -4.49 -6.52
CA LEU A 21 4.65 -5.79 -6.84
C LEU A 21 5.70 -6.73 -7.42
N LYS A 22 5.44 -8.03 -7.34
CA LYS A 22 6.34 -9.08 -7.85
C LYS A 22 6.46 -9.11 -9.37
N ASP A 23 5.50 -8.53 -10.09
CA ASP A 23 5.53 -8.37 -11.54
C ASP A 23 6.37 -7.17 -12.00
N GLY A 24 6.98 -6.42 -11.08
CA GLY A 24 7.77 -5.23 -11.37
C GLY A 24 6.98 -3.93 -11.37
N SER A 25 5.65 -3.98 -11.32
CA SER A 25 4.80 -2.80 -11.23
C SER A 25 4.90 -2.12 -9.86
N VAL A 26 4.64 -0.81 -9.81
CA VAL A 26 4.63 -0.04 -8.56
C VAL A 26 3.32 0.72 -8.43
N ILE A 27 2.64 0.55 -7.30
CA ILE A 27 1.46 1.32 -6.93
C ILE A 27 1.92 2.43 -5.99
N VAL A 28 1.86 3.68 -6.47
CA VAL A 28 2.42 4.84 -5.77
C VAL A 28 1.38 5.58 -4.95
N ASN A 29 1.84 6.21 -3.86
CA ASN A 29 1.07 7.13 -3.03
C ASN A 29 -0.28 6.57 -2.57
N VAL A 30 -0.24 5.41 -1.93
CA VAL A 30 -1.42 4.76 -1.34
C VAL A 30 -1.27 4.65 0.17
N GLN A 31 -2.36 4.86 0.89
CA GLN A 31 -2.46 4.54 2.30
C GLN A 31 -2.88 3.09 2.46
N VAL A 32 -2.20 2.32 3.32
CA VAL A 32 -2.67 0.97 3.69
C VAL A 32 -3.80 1.12 4.72
N ALA A 33 -5.03 0.84 4.32
CA ALA A 33 -6.22 1.06 5.15
C ALA A 33 -6.57 -0.15 6.01
N GLU A 34 -6.63 -1.34 5.39
CA GLU A 34 -7.09 -2.55 6.07
C GLU A 34 -6.37 -3.80 5.53
N LEU A 35 -6.35 -4.86 6.33
CA LEU A 35 -6.00 -6.20 5.89
C LEU A 35 -7.25 -7.08 5.95
N ARG A 36 -7.64 -7.66 4.81
CA ARG A 36 -8.81 -8.53 4.72
C ARG A 36 -8.38 -9.94 4.43
N ARG A 37 -9.05 -10.91 5.05
CA ARG A 37 -8.87 -12.33 4.73
C ARG A 37 -10.14 -12.85 4.11
N ASP A 38 -10.03 -13.41 2.91
CA ASP A 38 -11.11 -14.16 2.30
C ASP A 38 -11.27 -15.48 3.07
N LYS A 39 -12.46 -15.68 3.65
CA LYS A 39 -12.80 -16.88 4.44
C LYS A 39 -12.92 -18.14 3.58
N LEU A 40 -13.22 -18.00 2.28
CA LEU A 40 -13.45 -19.12 1.37
C LEU A 40 -12.14 -19.64 0.79
N LYS A 41 -11.23 -18.73 0.39
CA LYS A 41 -9.97 -19.09 -0.27
C LYS A 41 -8.74 -19.00 0.63
N GLY A 42 -8.90 -18.50 1.86
CA GLY A 42 -7.80 -18.27 2.81
C GLY A 42 -6.84 -17.15 2.40
N GLU A 43 -7.09 -16.49 1.27
CA GLU A 43 -6.25 -15.45 0.69
C GLU A 43 -6.33 -14.15 1.50
N VAL A 44 -5.20 -13.49 1.68
CA VAL A 44 -5.12 -12.20 2.38
C VAL A 44 -4.96 -11.10 1.34
N PHE A 45 -5.74 -10.04 1.49
CA PHE A 45 -5.71 -8.83 0.68
C PHE A 45 -5.29 -7.63 1.53
N VAL A 46 -4.49 -6.77 0.94
CA VAL A 46 -4.19 -5.43 1.44
C VAL A 46 -5.14 -4.46 0.76
N LYS A 47 -5.99 -3.79 1.53
CA LYS A 47 -6.87 -2.73 1.05
C LYS A 47 -6.13 -1.40 1.18
N CYS A 48 -6.03 -0.67 0.07
CA CYS A 48 -5.31 0.58 -0.01
C CYS A 48 -6.21 1.69 -0.55
N THR A 49 -6.00 2.92 -0.08
CA THR A 49 -6.69 4.11 -0.59
C THR A 49 -5.66 4.99 -1.29
N PRO A 50 -5.78 5.27 -2.60
CA PRO A 50 -4.90 6.22 -3.27
C PRO A 50 -5.10 7.63 -2.73
N TYR A 51 -3.99 8.35 -2.54
CA TYR A 51 -4.04 9.74 -2.11
C TYR A 51 -4.76 10.60 -3.15
N GLY A 52 -5.67 11.48 -2.70
CA GLY A 52 -6.40 12.41 -3.55
C GLY A 52 -7.47 11.78 -4.46
N LYS A 53 -7.79 10.49 -4.31
CA LYS A 53 -8.84 9.82 -5.11
C LYS A 53 -9.84 9.08 -4.24
N ALA A 54 -11.10 9.10 -4.65
CA ALA A 54 -12.12 8.22 -4.09
C ALA A 54 -11.96 6.81 -4.67
N GLY A 55 -11.87 5.80 -3.80
CA GLY A 55 -11.82 4.40 -4.20
C GLY A 55 -10.82 3.58 -3.36
N ALA A 56 -11.15 2.31 -3.14
CA ALA A 56 -10.27 1.37 -2.46
C ALA A 56 -9.73 0.33 -3.46
N LEU A 57 -8.41 0.19 -3.51
CA LEU A 57 -7.72 -0.88 -4.22
C LEU A 57 -7.60 -2.09 -3.29
N GLN A 58 -7.79 -3.30 -3.82
CA GLN A 58 -7.53 -4.54 -3.08
C GLN A 58 -6.44 -5.33 -3.80
N ILE A 59 -5.33 -5.58 -3.11
CA ILE A 59 -4.15 -6.22 -3.68
C ILE A 59 -3.90 -7.51 -2.91
N PRO A 60 -3.78 -8.68 -3.58
CA PRO A 60 -3.33 -9.90 -2.95
C PRO A 60 -2.01 -9.69 -2.20
N LEU A 61 -1.94 -10.06 -0.92
CA LEU A 61 -0.70 -9.99 -0.15
C LEU A 61 0.43 -10.75 -0.85
N ARG A 62 0.09 -11.88 -1.50
CA ARG A 62 1.04 -12.71 -2.25
C ARG A 62 1.65 -12.03 -3.47
N SER A 63 1.02 -11.00 -4.04
CA SER A 63 1.56 -10.27 -5.19
C SER A 63 2.50 -9.14 -4.79
N ILE A 64 2.55 -8.77 -3.51
CA ILE A 64 3.40 -7.69 -3.01
C ILE A 64 4.81 -8.25 -2.75
N ALA A 65 5.83 -7.55 -3.27
CA ALA A 65 7.24 -7.88 -3.05
C ALA A 65 7.78 -7.17 -1.81
N TRP A 66 7.55 -5.86 -1.71
CA TRP A 66 7.94 -5.02 -0.56
C TRP A 66 7.20 -3.67 -0.61
N ALA A 67 7.32 -2.87 0.46
CA ALA A 67 6.72 -1.54 0.55
C ALA A 67 7.76 -0.50 0.98
N LYS A 68 7.73 0.67 0.34
CA LYS A 68 8.52 1.85 0.73
C LYS A 68 7.63 2.82 1.48
N LEU A 69 7.97 3.16 2.72
CA LEU A 69 7.29 4.23 3.45
C LEU A 69 7.50 5.57 2.74
N LEU A 70 6.43 6.34 2.59
CA LEU A 70 6.51 7.71 2.10
C LEU A 70 6.80 8.63 3.27
N ASP A 71 7.82 9.47 3.10
CA ASP A 71 8.11 10.56 4.03
C ASP A 71 7.04 11.64 3.86
N ILE A 72 6.32 11.93 4.94
CA ILE A 72 5.22 12.92 4.95
C ILE A 72 5.74 14.32 4.63
N ASN A 73 7.03 14.60 4.91
CA ASN A 73 7.67 15.88 4.56
C ASN A 73 7.73 16.12 3.03
N LEU A 74 7.56 15.08 2.22
CA LEU A 74 7.58 15.18 0.75
C LEU A 74 6.20 15.44 0.13
N ILE A 75 5.11 15.08 0.84
CA ILE A 75 3.74 15.18 0.32
C ILE A 75 3.25 16.63 0.35
N GLU A 76 3.63 17.43 1.34
CA GLU A 76 3.28 18.86 1.39
C GLU A 76 4.03 19.70 0.33
N ALA A 77 5.20 19.26 -0.12
CA ALA A 77 6.00 19.96 -1.12
C ALA A 77 5.46 19.80 -2.56
N SER A 78 4.60 18.81 -2.82
CA SER A 78 4.01 18.56 -4.15
C SER A 78 2.61 19.17 -4.32
N GLY A 79 2.02 19.71 -3.24
CA GLY A 79 0.74 20.42 -3.25
C GLY A 79 0.84 21.95 -3.29
N LYS A 80 2.05 22.52 -3.21
CA LYS A 80 2.29 23.97 -3.42
C LYS A 80 2.98 24.20 -4.77
N GLN A 81 2.26 23.97 -5.86
CA GLN A 81 2.49 24.78 -7.05
C GLN A 81 1.55 25.98 -6.96
N SER A 82 2.19 27.14 -6.83
CA SER A 82 1.63 28.46 -6.65
C SER A 82 0.47 28.77 -7.60
N SER A 83 -0.51 29.52 -7.09
CA SER A 83 -1.30 30.48 -7.87
C SER A 83 -1.44 31.74 -7.03
#